data_AF-A0A953KV40-F1
#
_entry.id   AF-A0A953KV40-F1
#
_cell.length_a   1.000
_cell.length_b   1.000
_cell.length_c   1.000
_cell.angle_alpha   90.00
_cell.angle_beta   90.00
_cell.angle_gamma   90.00
#
_symmetry.space_group_name_H-M   'P 1'
#
loop_
_entity.id
_entity.type
_entity.pdbx_description
1 polymer ?
#
loop_
_entity_poly.entity_id
_entity_poly.type
_entity_poly.pdbx_seq_one_letter_code
_entity_poly.pdbx_strand_id
1 'polypeptide(L)'
;MIRISAVQILLTAAMLLGILRPVSALSADDNSSIPECCRLKVAKPAKLIAIIFRSDADEASRNLAPIIDAVRKELEHDPVLFLTMDFSTTETLKQAEYLANAMDCDDLWNKFGKQSGFVVVADAITKRPLAKLTRFYDAPKMLAELRQLIAAPRDLGP
;
A
#
# COMPACT_ATOMS: atom_id res chain seq x y z
N MET A 1 -54.68 -19.20 -28.33
CA MET A 1 -53.59 -19.50 -29.27
C MET A 1 -53.29 -18.25 -30.07
N ILE A 2 -52.19 -17.56 -29.79
CA ILE A 2 -51.76 -16.38 -30.52
C ILE A 2 -50.31 -16.65 -30.95
N ARG A 3 -50.13 -16.95 -32.24
CA ARG A 3 -48.82 -16.94 -32.90
C ARG A 3 -48.70 -15.61 -33.61
N ILE A 4 -47.73 -14.79 -33.21
CA ILE A 4 -47.30 -13.64 -34.00
C ILE A 4 -45.82 -13.84 -34.29
N SER A 5 -45.53 -13.79 -35.59
CA SER A 5 -44.34 -14.28 -36.26
C SER A 5 -43.12 -13.40 -36.03
N ALA A 6 -41.98 -14.10 -35.98
CA ALA A 6 -40.63 -13.56 -36.07
C ALA A 6 -40.34 -13.09 -37.51
N VAL A 7 -40.76 -11.88 -37.85
CA VAL A 7 -40.30 -11.11 -39.02
C VAL A 7 -40.44 -9.65 -38.60
N GLN A 8 -39.51 -8.78 -39.00
CA GLN A 8 -39.57 -7.32 -38.83
C GLN A 8 -38.85 -6.71 -37.60
N ILE A 9 -37.53 -6.89 -37.47
CA ILE A 9 -36.69 -5.80 -36.94
C ILE A 9 -35.42 -5.70 -37.80
N LEU A 10 -35.62 -5.15 -39.00
CA LEU A 10 -34.57 -4.59 -39.85
C LEU A 10 -34.91 -3.11 -39.98
N LEU A 11 -34.20 -2.26 -39.23
CA LEU A 11 -34.18 -0.77 -39.16
C LEU A 11 -33.93 -0.47 -37.67
N THR A 12 -32.76 -0.03 -37.23
CA THR A 12 -32.21 1.29 -37.50
C THR A 12 -30.70 1.29 -37.23
N ALA A 13 -29.92 1.09 -38.29
CA ALA A 13 -28.56 1.60 -38.35
C ALA A 13 -28.64 3.12 -38.62
N ALA A 14 -27.67 3.87 -38.10
CA ALA A 14 -27.48 5.32 -38.25
C ALA A 14 -28.32 6.23 -37.33
N MET A 15 -27.86 6.39 -36.08
CA MET A 15 -27.76 7.70 -35.40
C MET A 15 -27.05 7.52 -34.04
N LEU A 16 -25.73 7.38 -34.06
CA LEU A 16 -24.85 7.76 -32.94
C LEU A 16 -23.40 7.94 -33.42
N LEU A 17 -23.23 8.67 -34.53
CA LEU A 17 -21.93 9.12 -35.02
C LEU A 17 -21.82 10.63 -34.74
N GLY A 18 -21.00 10.98 -33.75
CA GLY A 18 -20.79 12.35 -33.28
C GLY A 18 -20.97 12.36 -31.76
N ILE A 19 -19.93 12.41 -30.93
CA ILE A 19 -18.75 13.26 -31.00
C ILE A 19 -17.59 12.53 -30.30
N LEU A 20 -16.81 11.75 -31.04
CA LEU A 20 -15.49 11.31 -30.55
C LEU A 20 -14.56 12.52 -30.68
N ARG A 21 -14.45 13.31 -29.61
CA ARG A 21 -13.29 14.19 -29.46
C ARG A 21 -12.07 13.27 -29.38
N PRO A 22 -11.04 13.43 -30.23
CA PRO A 22 -9.77 12.81 -29.94
C PRO A 22 -9.30 13.42 -28.62
N VAL A 23 -9.26 12.62 -27.56
CA VAL A 23 -8.35 12.89 -26.45
C VAL A 23 -7.00 12.97 -27.13
N SER A 24 -6.45 14.18 -27.21
CA SER A 24 -5.07 14.37 -27.60
C SER A 24 -4.27 13.41 -26.75
N ALA A 25 -3.68 12.41 -27.41
CA ALA A 25 -2.66 11.59 -26.81
C ALA A 25 -1.67 12.57 -26.16
N LEU A 26 -1.54 12.48 -24.84
CA LEU A 26 -0.41 13.07 -24.15
C LEU A 26 0.80 12.43 -24.81
N SER A 27 1.46 13.18 -25.70
CA SER A 27 2.66 12.72 -26.38
C SER A 27 3.59 12.17 -25.30
N ALA A 28 3.98 10.91 -25.45
CA ALA A 28 5.05 10.32 -24.68
C ALA A 28 6.31 11.14 -25.00
N ASP A 29 6.58 12.14 -24.15
CA ASP A 29 7.77 12.96 -24.26
C ASP A 29 9.00 12.07 -24.22
N ASP A 30 9.88 12.36 -25.18
CA ASP A 30 11.14 11.71 -25.45
C ASP A 30 12.02 11.65 -24.18
N ASN A 31 12.16 10.45 -23.63
CA ASN A 31 12.86 10.11 -22.38
C ASN A 31 14.41 10.27 -22.49
N SER A 32 14.89 11.05 -23.46
CA SER A 32 16.30 11.22 -23.80
C SER A 32 17.03 12.28 -22.95
N SER A 33 16.34 13.08 -22.14
CA SER A 33 16.91 14.20 -21.39
C SER A 33 16.97 14.00 -19.87
N ILE A 34 16.46 12.88 -19.34
CA ILE A 34 16.55 12.57 -17.91
C ILE A 34 17.97 12.03 -17.61
N PRO A 35 18.79 12.73 -16.78
CA PRO A 35 20.12 12.25 -16.43
C PRO A 35 20.03 10.87 -15.76
N GLU A 36 21.05 10.01 -15.91
CA GLU A 36 21.03 8.65 -15.34
C GLU A 36 20.75 8.62 -13.83
N CYS A 37 21.10 9.68 -13.09
CA CYS A 37 20.76 9.82 -11.66
C CYS A 37 19.25 9.95 -11.39
N CYS A 38 18.47 10.39 -12.38
CA CYS A 38 17.03 10.55 -12.33
C CYS A 38 16.27 9.38 -12.98
N ARG A 39 16.99 8.42 -13.60
CA ARG A 39 16.40 7.19 -14.14
C ARG A 39 16.26 6.16 -13.01
N LEU A 40 15.29 6.38 -12.13
CA LEU A 40 14.98 5.46 -11.03
C LEU A 40 14.59 4.09 -11.60
N LYS A 41 15.36 3.07 -11.22
CA LYS A 41 15.04 1.67 -11.51
C LYS A 41 13.68 1.36 -10.88
N VAL A 42 12.75 0.84 -11.66
CA VAL A 42 11.42 0.42 -11.17
C VAL A 42 11.63 -0.50 -9.97
N ALA A 43 11.15 -0.07 -8.80
CA ALA A 43 11.28 -0.82 -7.57
C ALA A 43 10.51 -2.15 -7.69
N LYS A 44 11.04 -3.21 -7.06
CA LYS A 44 10.30 -4.47 -6.94
C LYS A 44 9.00 -4.18 -6.16
N PRO A 45 7.86 -4.81 -6.53
CA PRO A 45 6.64 -4.63 -5.78
C PRO A 45 6.86 -5.09 -4.33
N ALA A 46 6.35 -4.29 -3.38
CA ALA A 46 6.41 -4.65 -1.98
C ALA A 46 5.63 -5.95 -1.76
N LYS A 47 6.25 -6.87 -1.04
CA LYS A 47 5.64 -8.09 -0.55
C LYS A 47 4.98 -7.78 0.80
N LEU A 48 5.67 -7.16 1.74
CA LEU A 48 5.11 -6.79 3.04
C LEU A 48 4.88 -5.29 3.16
N ILE A 49 3.95 -4.90 4.02
CA ILE A 49 3.83 -3.54 4.53
C ILE A 49 4.07 -3.58 6.05
N ALA A 50 5.14 -2.94 6.51
CA ALA A 50 5.43 -2.74 7.91
C ALA A 50 4.89 -1.36 8.35
N ILE A 51 3.72 -1.37 9.00
CA ILE A 51 3.01 -0.17 9.45
C ILE A 51 3.42 0.14 10.88
N ILE A 52 4.10 1.25 11.08
CA ILE A 52 4.67 1.67 12.36
C ILE A 52 3.71 2.66 13.01
N PHE A 53 3.15 2.28 14.15
CA PHE A 53 2.26 3.11 14.95
C PHE A 53 3.10 3.82 16.00
N ARG A 54 3.31 5.13 15.85
CA ARG A 54 4.19 5.92 16.74
C ARG A 54 3.52 7.16 17.31
N SER A 55 4.03 7.58 18.46
CA SER A 55 3.77 8.89 19.05
C SER A 55 4.99 9.34 19.85
N ASP A 56 5.40 10.60 19.72
CA ASP A 56 6.58 11.12 20.42
C ASP A 56 6.40 11.20 21.94
N ALA A 57 5.15 11.27 22.42
CA ALA A 57 4.81 11.25 23.83
C ALA A 57 5.05 9.87 24.48
N ASP A 58 5.05 8.80 23.68
CA ASP A 58 5.07 7.42 24.17
C ASP A 58 6.50 6.84 24.25
N GLU A 59 6.86 6.33 25.43
CA GLU A 59 8.17 5.73 25.66
C GLU A 59 8.39 4.47 24.81
N ALA A 60 7.33 3.68 24.58
CA ALA A 60 7.43 2.50 23.74
C ALA A 60 7.84 2.87 22.31
N SER A 61 7.27 3.95 21.76
CA SER A 61 7.64 4.49 20.44
C SER A 61 9.09 4.97 20.39
N ARG A 62 9.57 5.68 21.42
CA ARG A 62 10.97 6.14 21.48
C ARG A 62 11.97 4.98 21.53
N ASN A 63 11.66 3.93 22.30
CA ASN A 63 12.51 2.74 22.39
C ASN A 63 12.47 1.90 21.12
N LEU A 64 11.35 1.92 20.39
CA LEU A 64 11.17 1.19 19.14
C LEU A 64 11.87 1.87 17.95
N ALA A 65 11.92 3.20 17.90
CA ALA A 65 12.51 3.96 16.80
C ALA A 65 13.93 3.51 16.37
N PRO A 66 14.94 3.40 17.27
CA PRO A 66 16.28 2.98 16.87
C PRO A 66 16.33 1.54 16.33
N ILE A 67 15.43 0.66 16.82
CA ILE A 67 15.31 -0.71 16.34
C ILE A 67 14.78 -0.72 14.90
N ILE A 68 13.77 0.09 14.63
CA ILE A 68 13.18 0.24 13.29
C ILE A 68 14.19 0.83 12.31
N ASP A 69 14.96 1.83 12.71
CA ASP A 69 15.96 2.44 11.83
C ASP A 69 17.06 1.44 11.45
N ALA A 70 17.51 0.60 12.39
CA ALA A 70 18.43 -0.49 12.10
C ALA A 70 17.80 -1.52 11.13
N VAL A 71 16.55 -1.91 11.37
CA VAL A 71 15.82 -2.87 10.53
C VAL A 71 15.62 -2.34 9.11
N ARG A 72 15.27 -1.06 8.93
CA ARG A 72 15.09 -0.45 7.60
C ARG A 72 16.36 -0.47 6.77
N LYS A 73 17.51 -0.17 7.39
CA LYS A 73 18.82 -0.18 6.72
C LYS A 73 19.16 -1.58 6.20
N GLU A 74 18.94 -2.59 7.03
CA GLU A 74 19.22 -4.00 6.68
C GLU A 74 18.25 -4.58 5.63
N LEU A 75 17.07 -3.95 5.45
CA LEU A 75 16.02 -4.37 4.51
C LEU A 75 15.87 -3.42 3.32
N GLU A 76 16.84 -2.53 3.06
CA GLU A 76 16.77 -1.51 2.00
C GLU A 76 16.47 -2.11 0.60
N HIS A 77 16.95 -3.33 0.35
CA HIS A 77 16.77 -4.02 -0.94
C HIS A 77 15.72 -5.14 -0.89
N ASP A 78 15.11 -5.35 0.28
CA ASP A 78 14.07 -6.34 0.48
C ASP A 78 12.68 -5.77 0.13
N PRO A 79 11.73 -6.61 -0.30
CA PRO A 79 10.41 -6.15 -0.76
C PRO A 79 9.49 -5.82 0.44
N VAL A 80 9.88 -4.85 1.26
CA VAL A 80 9.12 -4.38 2.43
C VAL A 80 8.87 -2.88 2.31
N LEU A 81 7.61 -2.48 2.25
CA LEU A 81 7.22 -1.08 2.38
C LEU A 81 7.11 -0.74 3.86
N PHE A 82 7.90 0.23 4.32
CA PHE A 82 7.75 0.77 5.67
C PHE A 82 6.90 2.03 5.64
N LEU A 83 5.82 2.02 6.41
CA LEU A 83 4.86 3.12 6.49
C LEU A 83 4.74 3.57 7.94
N THR A 84 4.71 4.88 8.18
CA THR A 84 4.61 5.43 9.52
C THR A 84 3.26 6.09 9.71
N MET A 85 2.53 5.67 10.75
CA MET A 85 1.33 6.32 11.27
C MET A 85 1.74 7.11 12.52
N ASP A 86 1.72 8.44 12.42
CA ASP A 86 2.20 9.34 13.48
C ASP A 86 1.05 10.03 14.21
N PHE A 87 0.96 9.82 15.52
CA PHE A 87 -0.09 10.35 16.38
C PHE A 87 0.41 11.45 17.33
N SER A 88 1.54 12.08 17.00
CA SER A 88 2.18 13.07 17.89
C SER A 88 1.40 14.38 17.96
N THR A 89 0.71 14.78 16.90
CA THR A 89 -0.14 15.99 16.87
C THR A 89 -1.49 15.73 16.23
N THR A 90 -2.46 16.64 16.41
CA THR A 90 -3.77 16.56 15.73
C THR A 90 -3.62 16.55 14.21
N GLU A 91 -2.62 17.27 13.68
CA GLU A 91 -2.33 17.31 12.25
C GLU A 91 -1.81 15.95 11.76
N THR A 92 -0.77 15.40 12.41
CA THR A 92 -0.20 14.11 11.99
C THR A 92 -1.20 12.96 12.16
N LEU A 93 -2.02 13.00 13.21
CA LEU A 93 -3.11 12.05 13.43
C LEU A 93 -4.08 12.04 12.25
N LYS A 94 -4.48 13.22 11.76
CA LYS A 94 -5.39 13.33 10.62
C LYS A 94 -4.73 12.85 9.33
N GLN A 95 -3.46 13.14 9.11
CA GLN A 95 -2.70 12.60 7.97
C GLN A 95 -2.58 11.07 8.03
N ALA A 96 -2.37 10.50 9.22
CA ALA A 96 -2.34 9.06 9.41
C ALA A 96 -3.70 8.40 9.13
N GLU A 97 -4.81 9.06 9.48
CA GLU A 97 -6.17 8.62 9.12
C GLU A 97 -6.37 8.63 7.59
N TYR A 98 -5.98 9.70 6.90
CA TYR A 98 -6.05 9.76 5.44
C TYR A 98 -5.18 8.71 4.77
N LEU A 99 -3.98 8.48 5.31
CA LEU A 99 -3.06 7.47 4.81
C LEU A 99 -3.62 6.05 4.99
N ALA A 100 -4.27 5.79 6.12
CA ALA A 100 -4.92 4.50 6.36
C ALA A 100 -6.03 4.24 5.33
N ASN A 101 -6.86 5.25 5.06
CA ASN A 101 -7.93 5.13 4.06
C ASN A 101 -7.38 4.98 2.63
N ALA A 102 -6.36 5.76 2.26
CA ALA A 102 -5.72 5.66 0.95
C ALA A 102 -5.06 4.30 0.69
N MET A 103 -4.67 3.60 1.75
CA MET A 103 -4.02 2.28 1.68
C MET A 103 -5.00 1.11 1.87
N ASP A 104 -6.30 1.39 1.96
CA ASP A 104 -7.35 0.39 2.26
C ASP A 104 -7.04 -0.39 3.55
N CYS A 105 -6.59 0.33 4.57
CA CYS A 105 -6.17 -0.20 5.87
C CYS A 105 -7.10 0.27 7.01
N ASP A 106 -8.33 0.66 6.69
CA ASP A 106 -9.30 1.19 7.66
C ASP A 106 -9.61 0.21 8.80
N ASP A 107 -9.64 -1.09 8.52
CA ASP A 107 -9.81 -2.12 9.55
C ASP A 107 -8.65 -2.15 10.55
N LEU A 108 -7.42 -1.99 10.06
CA LEU A 108 -6.23 -1.88 10.90
C LEU A 108 -6.26 -0.58 11.71
N TRP A 109 -6.70 0.51 11.09
CA TRP A 109 -6.88 1.80 11.76
C TRP A 109 -7.92 1.73 12.89
N ASN A 110 -9.09 1.16 12.62
CA ASN A 110 -10.15 1.02 13.61
C ASN A 110 -9.73 0.12 14.77
N LYS A 111 -8.92 -0.91 14.49
CA LYS A 111 -8.42 -1.84 15.51
C LYS A 111 -7.28 -1.26 16.35
N PHE A 112 -6.37 -0.48 15.75
CA PHE A 112 -5.09 -0.11 16.36
C PHE A 112 -4.81 1.39 16.45
N GLY A 113 -5.54 2.25 15.75
CA GLY A 113 -5.29 3.70 15.58
C GLY A 113 -5.37 4.57 16.84
N LYS A 114 -5.53 3.94 18.01
CA LYS A 114 -5.46 4.60 19.32
C LYS A 114 -4.27 4.13 20.16
N GLN A 115 -3.42 3.27 19.63
CA GLN A 115 -2.27 2.69 20.31
C GLN A 115 -1.00 3.02 19.52
N SER A 116 0.12 3.25 20.22
CA SER A 116 1.45 3.47 19.64
C SER A 116 2.48 2.49 20.21
N GLY A 117 3.70 2.50 19.67
CA GLY A 117 4.82 1.72 20.19
C GLY A 117 4.91 0.30 19.64
N PHE A 118 4.40 0.06 18.43
CA PHE A 118 4.48 -1.23 17.75
C PHE A 118 4.44 -1.08 16.22
N VAL A 119 4.74 -2.17 15.55
CA VAL A 119 4.62 -2.36 14.10
C VAL A 119 3.60 -3.44 13.82
N VAL A 120 2.70 -3.20 12.88
CA VAL A 120 1.87 -4.24 12.29
C VAL A 120 2.48 -4.60 10.94
N VAL A 121 2.84 -5.86 10.77
CA VAL A 121 3.26 -6.39 9.48
C VAL A 121 2.04 -6.94 8.78
N ALA A 122 1.75 -6.42 7.59
CA ALA A 122 0.63 -6.84 6.76
C ALA A 122 1.09 -7.37 5.41
N ASP A 123 0.26 -8.22 4.82
CA ASP A 123 0.40 -8.63 3.44
C ASP A 123 0.13 -7.44 2.49
N ALA A 124 0.98 -7.21 1.49
CA ALA A 124 0.85 -6.02 0.64
C ALA A 124 -0.35 -6.07 -0.31
N ILE A 125 -0.90 -7.24 -0.61
CA ILE A 125 -2.03 -7.42 -1.53
C ILE A 125 -3.34 -7.40 -0.76
N THR A 126 -3.49 -8.29 0.22
CA THR A 126 -4.71 -8.48 1.00
C THR A 126 -4.86 -7.51 2.17
N LYS A 127 -3.80 -6.76 2.51
CA LYS A 127 -3.73 -5.86 3.68
C LYS A 127 -3.98 -6.54 5.03
N ARG A 128 -4.04 -7.88 5.05
CA ARG A 128 -4.30 -8.64 6.28
C ARG A 128 -3.09 -8.59 7.21
N PRO A 129 -3.29 -8.41 8.53
CA PRO A 129 -2.20 -8.42 9.48
C PRO A 129 -1.64 -9.85 9.63
N LEU A 130 -0.33 -9.97 9.48
CA LEU A 130 0.43 -11.22 9.62
C LEU A 130 1.11 -11.30 10.99
N ALA A 131 1.65 -10.18 11.48
CA ALA A 131 2.34 -10.12 12.76
C ALA A 131 2.22 -8.74 13.42
N LYS A 132 2.40 -8.70 14.75
CA LYS A 132 2.55 -7.47 15.53
C LYS A 132 3.91 -7.51 16.25
N LEU A 133 4.80 -6.60 15.87
CA LEU A 133 6.14 -6.47 16.44
C LEU A 133 6.13 -5.31 17.44
N THR A 134 6.75 -5.49 18.59
CA THR A 134 6.72 -4.50 19.68
C THR A 134 8.13 -4.17 20.15
N ARG A 135 8.26 -3.24 21.09
CA ARG A 135 9.54 -2.91 21.75
C ARG A 135 10.26 -4.08 22.43
N PHE A 136 9.61 -5.23 22.60
CA PHE A 136 10.22 -6.44 23.17
C PHE A 136 11.01 -7.27 22.13
N TYR A 137 10.99 -6.86 20.87
CA TYR A 137 11.86 -7.39 19.83
C TYR A 137 13.11 -6.52 19.75
N ASP A 138 14.28 -7.13 19.74
CA ASP A 138 15.49 -6.46 19.27
C ASP A 138 15.54 -6.47 17.73
N ALA A 139 16.51 -5.74 17.16
CA ALA A 139 16.64 -5.66 15.70
C ALA A 139 16.89 -7.03 15.04
N PRO A 140 17.78 -7.91 15.56
CA PRO A 140 17.98 -9.24 14.99
C PRO A 140 16.71 -10.09 14.95
N LYS A 141 15.93 -10.11 16.03
CA LYS A 141 14.68 -10.87 16.10
C LYS A 141 13.63 -10.30 15.16
N MET A 142 13.53 -8.98 15.07
CA MET A 142 12.61 -8.32 14.15
C MET A 142 12.96 -8.61 12.68
N LEU A 143 14.25 -8.61 12.33
CA LEU A 143 14.74 -8.98 11.00
C LEU A 143 14.43 -10.42 10.65
N ALA A 144 14.66 -11.35 11.59
CA ALA A 144 14.36 -12.76 11.39
C ALA A 144 12.87 -12.98 11.09
N GLU A 145 11.99 -12.35 11.86
CA GLU A 145 10.54 -12.41 11.66
C GLU A 145 10.14 -11.87 10.28
N LEU A 146 10.65 -10.69 9.90
CA LEU A 146 10.34 -10.08 8.59
C LEU A 146 10.85 -10.95 7.44
N ARG A 147 12.06 -11.49 7.52
CA ARG A 147 12.62 -12.38 6.47
C ARG A 147 11.84 -13.69 6.36
N GLN A 148 11.38 -14.25 7.48
CA GLN A 148 10.50 -15.41 7.47
C GLN A 148 9.18 -15.10 6.74
N LEU A 149 8.56 -13.96 7.02
CA LEU A 149 7.33 -13.52 6.35
C LEU A 149 7.53 -13.16 4.87
N ILE A 150 8.72 -12.73 4.47
CA ILE A 150 9.08 -12.49 3.06
C ILE A 150 9.18 -13.81 2.28
N ALA A 151 9.77 -14.83 2.91
CA ALA A 151 9.99 -16.15 2.31
C ALA A 151 8.73 -17.02 2.29
N ALA A 152 7.78 -16.78 3.19
CA ALA A 152 6.56 -17.55 3.30
C ALA A 152 5.73 -17.50 1.99
N PRO A 153 5.26 -18.66 1.49
CA PRO A 153 4.30 -18.69 0.38
C PRO A 153 3.03 -17.98 0.82
N ARG A 154 2.46 -17.17 -0.06
CA ARG A 154 1.27 -16.38 0.25
C ARG A 154 0.09 -16.97 -0.45
N ASP A 155 -0.94 -17.23 0.35
CA ASP A 155 -2.25 -17.53 -0.18
C ASP A 155 -2.87 -16.22 -0.68
N LEU A 156 -2.61 -15.94 -1.95
CA LEU A 156 -3.34 -14.93 -2.71
C LEU A 156 -4.68 -15.59 -2.99
N GLY A 157 -5.64 -15.42 -2.07
CA GLY A 157 -6.98 -15.95 -2.24
C GLY A 157 -7.54 -15.67 -3.64
N PRO A 158 -8.54 -16.46 -4.10
CA PRO A 158 -9.07 -16.38 -5.45
C PRO A 158 -9.57 -14.99 -5.85
#